data_AF-A0A932CCT0-F1
#
_entry.id   AF-A0A932CCT0-F1
#
_cell.length_a   1.000
_cell.length_b   1.000
_cell.length_c   1.000
_cell.angle_alpha   90.00
_cell.angle_beta   90.00
_cell.angle_gamma   90.00
#
_symmetry.space_group_name_H-M   'P 1'
#
loop_
_entity.id
_entity.type
_entity.pdbx_description
1 polymer ?
#
loop_
_entity_poly.entity_id
_entity_poly.type
_entity_poly.pdbx_seq_one_letter_code
_entity_poly.pdbx_strand_id
1 'polypeptide(L)'
;VFEGAAHPFFWKPKLRIPDIYENDANKQKFGAFLEACLTATREEQILTQMSKLASAQIKGLGPAVANIVYFLHPTLVPPFNTAIVNGFNTLFGDKKKLGSWESYLEMREVILRTNAEVRDRLSKDLGAFGGLLFEIGSGRLLTEGNIDAVLAAEKAKAEKAARARHSDVLAEQREESEHTQIQYLLIKIGRALNYEVYVARNDRHRSYDGHAFAMLTVPGLPPVDWPPDVVATVSLIDVIWLKPGTSEIASAFEVEKSTSIYSGILRLEDLARSIPGCACHFYLVSPARREKEVMAQLARPAFRSNIGDINLAFISFDDLCNECDALCKYGEDNSILRKIARYHSII
;
A
#
# COMPACT_ATOMS: atom_id res chain seq x y z
N VAL A 1 -25.19 27.44 0.89
CA VAL A 1 -23.93 27.25 0.11
C VAL A 1 -22.69 27.17 0.99
N PHE A 2 -22.58 27.96 2.07
CA PHE A 2 -21.36 28.00 2.92
C PHE A 2 -21.45 27.25 4.25
N GLU A 3 -22.54 26.54 4.53
CA GLU A 3 -22.62 25.64 5.68
C GLU A 3 -21.76 24.41 5.37
N GLY A 4 -20.57 24.32 5.98
CA GLY A 4 -19.60 23.25 5.72
C GLY A 4 -18.47 23.57 4.73
N ALA A 5 -18.31 24.82 4.27
CA ALA A 5 -17.12 25.20 3.51
C ALA A 5 -15.87 24.97 4.37
N ALA A 6 -14.91 24.20 3.85
CA ALA A 6 -13.69 23.87 4.58
C ALA A 6 -12.97 25.16 4.97
N HIS A 7 -12.80 25.39 6.28
CA HIS A 7 -12.07 26.54 6.82
C HIS A 7 -10.71 26.67 6.11
N PRO A 8 -10.19 27.88 5.88
CA PRO A 8 -8.85 28.10 5.31
C PRO A 8 -7.69 27.28 5.91
N PHE A 9 -7.86 26.70 7.11
CA PHE A 9 -6.92 25.76 7.75
C PHE A 9 -6.82 24.40 7.04
N PHE A 10 -7.85 23.96 6.31
CA PHE A 10 -7.82 22.74 5.50
C PHE A 10 -6.98 22.91 4.22
N TRP A 11 -6.73 24.15 3.80
CA TRP A 11 -5.87 24.49 2.67
C TRP A 11 -4.41 24.54 3.12
N LYS A 12 -3.88 23.43 3.66
CA LYS A 12 -2.52 23.33 4.23
C LYS A 12 -1.48 24.05 3.35
N PRO A 13 -0.86 25.14 3.81
CA PRO A 13 0.34 25.66 3.19
C PRO A 13 1.48 24.69 3.54
N LYS A 14 2.02 23.96 2.56
CA LYS A 14 3.30 23.26 2.75
C LYS A 14 4.43 24.28 2.75
N LEU A 15 4.61 25.01 3.85
CA LEU A 15 5.73 25.94 4.06
C LEU A 15 6.98 25.18 4.50
N ARG A 16 7.39 24.17 3.73
CA ARG A 16 8.73 23.57 3.87
C ARG A 16 9.62 24.22 2.82
N ILE A 17 10.23 25.34 3.18
CA ILE A 17 11.12 26.10 2.31
C ILE A 17 12.53 26.03 2.92
N PRO A 18 13.37 25.06 2.50
CA PRO A 18 14.71 24.89 3.03
C PRO A 18 15.52 26.19 3.03
N ASP A 19 15.36 26.99 1.98
CA ASP A 19 16.06 28.28 1.80
C ASP A 19 15.70 29.35 2.84
N ILE A 20 14.62 29.17 3.61
CA ILE A 20 14.34 29.96 4.80
C ILE A 20 15.05 29.35 6.01
N TYR A 21 14.94 28.05 6.27
CA TYR A 21 15.46 27.44 7.51
C TYR A 21 16.98 27.21 7.53
N GLU A 22 17.60 27.17 6.36
CA GLU A 22 19.04 26.91 6.20
C GLU A 22 19.86 28.20 6.01
N ASN A 23 19.20 29.36 5.88
CA ASN A 23 19.85 30.65 5.64
C ASN A 23 19.35 31.72 6.62
N ASP A 24 20.22 32.18 7.54
CA ASP A 24 19.84 33.10 8.61
C ASP A 24 19.40 34.49 8.11
N ALA A 25 19.97 34.99 7.01
CA ALA A 25 19.52 36.25 6.41
C ALA A 25 18.09 36.12 5.85
N ASN A 26 17.76 34.98 5.25
CA ASN A 26 16.40 34.69 4.77
C ASN A 26 15.42 34.50 5.93
N LYS A 27 15.82 33.87 7.05
CA LYS A 27 15.02 33.82 8.28
C LYS A 27 14.67 35.21 8.79
N GLN A 28 15.68 36.08 8.90
CA GLN A 28 15.49 37.44 9.40
C GLN A 28 14.57 38.25 8.48
N LYS A 29 14.77 38.18 7.15
CA LYS A 29 13.89 38.83 6.17
C LYS A 29 12.45 38.34 6.29
N PHE A 30 12.25 37.02 6.39
CA PHE A 30 10.91 36.44 6.51
C PHE A 30 10.25 36.78 7.85
N GLY A 31 10.99 36.73 8.96
CA GLY A 31 10.50 37.13 10.28
C GLY A 31 10.12 38.61 10.34
N ALA A 32 10.97 39.49 9.82
CA ALA A 32 10.70 40.93 9.74
C ALA A 32 9.46 41.22 8.87
N PHE A 33 9.28 40.48 7.77
CA PHE A 33 8.08 40.56 6.95
C PHE A 33 6.81 40.19 7.74
N LEU A 34 6.83 39.09 8.51
CA LEU A 34 5.69 38.66 9.31
C LEU A 34 5.35 39.67 10.40
N GLU A 35 6.35 40.18 11.13
CA GLU A 35 6.17 41.20 12.16
C GLU A 35 5.57 42.50 11.59
N ALA A 36 6.07 42.93 10.44
CA ALA A 36 5.55 44.11 9.75
C ALA A 36 4.12 43.90 9.25
N CYS A 37 3.76 42.69 8.79
CA CYS A 37 2.38 42.37 8.44
C CYS A 37 1.49 42.32 9.68
N LEU A 38 1.95 41.78 10.81
CA LEU A 38 1.16 41.69 12.05
C LEU A 38 0.76 43.07 12.59
N THR A 39 1.66 44.05 12.47
CA THR A 39 1.46 45.42 12.99
C THR A 39 0.85 46.38 11.96
N ALA A 40 0.71 45.98 10.70
CA ALA A 40 0.14 46.80 9.64
C ALA A 40 -1.36 47.07 9.89
N THR A 41 -1.80 48.30 9.63
CA THR A 41 -3.22 48.69 9.73
C THR A 41 -3.77 49.23 8.42
N ARG A 42 -2.90 49.47 7.42
CA ARG A 42 -3.25 49.99 6.10
C ARG A 42 -2.83 49.02 5.00
N GLU A 43 -3.64 48.93 3.95
CA GLU A 43 -3.39 48.10 2.78
C GLU A 43 -2.01 48.36 2.13
N GLU A 44 -1.66 49.63 1.94
CA GLU A 44 -0.39 50.05 1.34
C GLU A 44 0.83 49.47 2.09
N GLN A 45 0.75 49.38 3.43
CA GLN A 45 1.81 48.81 4.24
C GLN A 45 2.00 47.32 3.93
N ILE A 46 0.91 46.57 3.83
CA ILE A 46 0.92 45.13 3.55
C ILE A 46 1.49 44.88 2.15
N LEU A 47 1.00 45.60 1.14
CA LEU A 47 1.47 45.45 -0.25
C LEU A 47 2.95 45.80 -0.39
N THR A 48 3.41 46.83 0.32
CA THR A 48 4.83 47.20 0.37
C THR A 48 5.68 46.07 0.94
N GLN A 49 5.23 45.43 2.03
CA GLN A 49 5.96 44.29 2.62
C GLN A 49 5.95 43.06 1.71
N MET A 50 4.83 42.77 1.04
CA MET A 50 4.74 41.67 0.07
C MET A 50 5.67 41.88 -1.12
N SER A 51 5.76 43.11 -1.64
CA SER A 51 6.68 43.49 -2.72
C SER A 51 8.16 43.39 -2.28
N LYS A 52 8.48 43.83 -1.06
CA LYS A 52 9.84 43.68 -0.48
C LYS A 52 10.23 42.20 -0.35
N LEU A 53 9.31 41.35 0.10
CA LEU A 53 9.55 39.92 0.23
C LEU A 53 9.74 39.25 -1.15
N ALA A 54 8.90 39.61 -2.13
CA ALA A 54 9.04 39.11 -3.50
C ALA A 54 10.39 39.52 -4.13
N SER A 55 10.84 40.75 -3.87
CA SER A 55 12.14 41.26 -4.34
C SER A 55 13.34 40.55 -3.70
N ALA A 56 13.16 39.89 -2.54
CA ALA A 56 14.22 39.12 -1.90
C ALA A 56 14.55 37.81 -2.65
N GLN A 57 13.69 37.37 -3.59
CA GLN A 57 13.91 36.22 -4.48
C GLN A 57 14.34 34.93 -3.73
N ILE A 58 13.76 34.69 -2.56
CA ILE A 58 14.03 33.50 -1.75
C ILE A 58 13.50 32.27 -2.48
N LYS A 59 14.37 31.28 -2.71
CA LYS A 59 14.03 30.12 -3.54
C LYS A 59 12.96 29.28 -2.86
N GLY A 60 11.88 28.99 -3.59
CA GLY A 60 10.74 28.23 -3.08
C GLY A 60 9.75 29.04 -2.25
N LEU A 61 10.00 30.34 -2.03
CA LEU A 61 9.06 31.26 -1.41
C LEU A 61 8.28 32.04 -2.47
N GLY A 62 7.08 31.52 -2.78
CA GLY A 62 6.13 32.19 -3.67
C GLY A 62 4.97 32.88 -2.94
N PRO A 63 3.92 33.27 -3.67
CA PRO A 63 2.71 33.90 -3.13
C PRO A 63 1.93 33.03 -2.14
N ALA A 64 2.30 31.76 -1.93
CA ALA A 64 1.69 30.90 -0.92
C ALA A 64 1.79 31.50 0.51
N VAL A 65 2.74 32.40 0.76
CA VAL A 65 2.83 33.18 2.01
C VAL A 65 1.60 34.08 2.23
N ALA A 66 0.89 34.47 1.17
CA ALA A 66 -0.35 35.25 1.27
C ALA A 66 -1.41 34.55 2.11
N ASN A 67 -1.40 33.22 2.23
CA ASN A 67 -2.28 32.50 3.15
C ASN A 67 -2.06 32.88 4.61
N ILE A 68 -0.80 33.11 5.02
CA ILE A 68 -0.49 33.59 6.37
C ILE A 68 -1.01 35.02 6.54
N VAL A 69 -0.74 35.87 5.55
CA VAL A 69 -1.15 37.27 5.58
C VAL A 69 -2.68 37.41 5.54
N TYR A 70 -3.39 36.53 4.84
CA TYR A 70 -4.86 36.46 4.85
C TYR A 70 -5.41 36.27 6.28
N PHE A 71 -4.79 35.43 7.10
CA PHE A 71 -5.25 35.27 8.50
C PHE A 71 -5.07 36.55 9.33
N LEU A 72 -4.06 37.36 9.01
CA LEU A 72 -3.84 38.65 9.66
C LEU A 72 -4.76 39.74 9.09
N HIS A 73 -5.04 39.68 7.78
CA HIS A 73 -5.73 40.71 7.01
C HIS A 73 -6.79 40.13 6.07
N PRO A 74 -7.85 39.49 6.60
CA PRO A 74 -8.78 38.67 5.81
C PRO A 74 -9.65 39.47 4.83
N THR A 75 -9.72 40.78 5.00
CA THR A 75 -10.48 41.68 4.12
C THR A 75 -9.62 42.34 3.03
N LEU A 76 -8.29 42.16 3.09
CA LEU A 76 -7.34 42.83 2.19
C LEU A 76 -6.52 41.84 1.36
N VAL A 77 -6.30 40.62 1.83
CA VAL A 77 -5.42 39.64 1.17
C VAL A 77 -6.19 38.34 0.99
N PRO A 78 -6.47 37.88 -0.25
CA PRO A 78 -7.20 36.62 -0.43
C PRO A 78 -6.30 35.39 -0.15
N PRO A 79 -6.90 34.25 0.25
CA PRO A 79 -6.21 32.97 0.29
C PRO A 79 -5.78 32.52 -1.12
N PHE A 80 -4.77 31.67 -1.20
CA PHE A 80 -4.13 31.28 -2.46
C PHE A 80 -3.66 29.82 -2.46
N ASN A 81 -4.16 29.03 -3.40
CA ASN A 81 -3.67 27.68 -3.70
C ASN A 81 -4.03 27.30 -5.14
N THR A 82 -3.64 26.09 -5.56
CA THR A 82 -3.91 25.59 -6.92
C THR A 82 -5.39 25.60 -7.28
N ALA A 83 -6.27 25.14 -6.39
CA ALA A 83 -7.71 25.11 -6.65
C ALA A 83 -8.29 26.51 -6.78
N ILE A 84 -7.86 27.47 -5.94
CA ILE A 84 -8.29 28.87 -6.03
C ILE A 84 -7.85 29.50 -7.36
N VAL A 85 -6.61 29.25 -7.81
CA VAL A 85 -6.12 29.72 -9.12
C VAL A 85 -6.92 29.11 -10.26
N ASN A 86 -7.18 27.80 -10.22
CA ASN A 86 -7.98 27.12 -11.24
C ASN A 86 -9.43 27.64 -11.26
N GLY A 87 -10.02 27.86 -10.09
CA GLY A 87 -11.36 28.42 -9.96
C GLY A 87 -11.43 29.86 -10.47
N PHE A 88 -10.40 30.67 -10.20
CA PHE A 88 -10.28 32.02 -10.75
C PHE A 88 -10.23 31.99 -12.28
N ASN A 89 -9.34 31.17 -12.84
CA ASN A 89 -9.21 31.02 -14.29
C ASN A 89 -10.51 30.55 -14.95
N THR A 90 -11.23 29.63 -14.29
CA THR A 90 -12.53 29.14 -14.75
C THR A 90 -13.59 30.23 -14.69
N LEU A 91 -13.71 30.93 -13.56
CA LEU A 91 -14.77 31.91 -13.31
C LEU A 91 -14.61 33.16 -14.17
N PHE A 92 -13.37 33.62 -14.39
CA PHE A 92 -13.07 34.86 -15.10
C PHE A 92 -12.53 34.65 -16.53
N GLY A 93 -12.40 33.40 -16.99
CA GLY A 93 -11.85 33.10 -18.32
C GLY A 93 -10.38 33.49 -18.49
N ASP A 94 -9.60 33.47 -17.41
CA ASP A 94 -8.20 33.90 -17.36
C ASP A 94 -7.23 32.70 -17.36
N LYS A 95 -5.91 32.97 -17.40
CA LYS A 95 -4.83 31.96 -17.37
C LYS A 95 -3.72 32.37 -16.41
N LYS A 96 -4.11 32.74 -15.19
CA LYS A 96 -3.19 33.06 -14.08
C LYS A 96 -2.34 31.86 -13.70
N LYS A 97 -1.07 32.11 -13.41
CA LYS A 97 -0.07 31.08 -13.12
C LYS A 97 0.13 30.90 -11.62
N LEU A 98 0.05 29.65 -11.15
CA LEU A 98 0.40 29.30 -9.78
C LEU A 98 1.86 29.67 -9.48
N GLY A 99 2.10 30.27 -8.32
CA GLY A 99 3.45 30.62 -7.86
C GLY A 99 4.00 31.95 -8.40
N SER A 100 3.28 32.64 -9.30
CA SER A 100 3.68 33.96 -9.80
C SER A 100 3.13 35.07 -8.91
N TRP A 101 4.02 35.94 -8.41
CA TRP A 101 3.64 37.14 -7.64
C TRP A 101 2.80 38.12 -8.45
N GLU A 102 3.14 38.31 -9.72
CA GLU A 102 2.37 39.12 -10.65
C GLU A 102 0.95 38.57 -10.79
N SER A 103 0.80 37.28 -11.11
CA SER A 103 -0.51 36.65 -11.24
C SER A 103 -1.31 36.73 -9.93
N TYR A 104 -0.67 36.57 -8.78
CA TYR A 104 -1.32 36.70 -7.49
C TYR A 104 -1.86 38.11 -7.23
N LEU A 105 -1.06 39.14 -7.52
CA LEU A 105 -1.47 40.54 -7.33
C LEU A 105 -2.61 40.91 -8.28
N GLU A 106 -2.53 40.50 -9.55
CA GLU A 106 -3.63 40.68 -10.51
C GLU A 106 -4.92 39.98 -10.05
N MET A 107 -4.81 38.74 -9.59
CA MET A 107 -5.96 38.01 -9.03
C MET A 107 -6.57 38.75 -7.85
N ARG A 108 -5.74 39.25 -6.93
CA ARG A 108 -6.17 39.99 -5.76
C ARG A 108 -7.01 41.21 -6.14
N GLU A 109 -6.54 42.02 -7.09
CA GLU A 109 -7.27 43.21 -7.53
C GLU A 109 -8.65 42.86 -8.09
N VAL A 110 -8.71 41.84 -8.94
CA VAL A 110 -9.97 41.36 -9.52
C VAL A 110 -10.90 40.81 -8.42
N ILE A 111 -10.38 40.03 -7.47
CA ILE A 111 -11.15 39.48 -6.34
C ILE A 111 -11.72 40.61 -5.47
N LEU A 112 -10.91 41.60 -5.10
CA LEU A 112 -11.34 42.72 -4.27
C LEU A 112 -12.45 43.53 -4.94
N ARG A 113 -12.25 43.90 -6.21
CA ARG A 113 -13.24 44.64 -7.00
C ARG A 113 -14.54 43.85 -7.11
N THR A 114 -14.46 42.58 -7.53
CA THR A 114 -15.65 41.74 -7.72
C THR A 114 -16.37 41.49 -6.40
N ASN A 115 -15.64 41.20 -5.31
CA ASN A 115 -16.25 41.00 -3.99
C ASN A 115 -16.91 42.27 -3.45
N ALA A 116 -16.45 43.47 -3.83
CA ALA A 116 -17.13 44.71 -3.48
C ALA A 116 -18.50 44.84 -4.16
N GLU A 117 -18.63 44.37 -5.41
CA GLU A 117 -19.89 44.39 -6.18
C GLU A 117 -20.92 43.37 -5.65
N VAL A 118 -20.47 42.24 -5.09
CA VAL A 118 -21.35 41.18 -4.57
C VAL A 118 -21.32 41.05 -3.04
N ARG A 119 -20.82 42.06 -2.34
CA ARG A 119 -20.56 42.00 -0.90
C ARG A 119 -21.80 41.67 -0.07
N ASP A 120 -22.98 42.13 -0.50
CA ASP A 120 -24.25 41.86 0.18
C ASP A 120 -24.71 40.40 0.05
N ARG A 121 -24.17 39.67 -0.93
CA ARG A 121 -24.44 38.25 -1.18
C ARG A 121 -23.32 37.34 -0.67
N LEU A 122 -22.11 37.88 -0.52
CA LEU A 122 -20.94 37.20 0.04
C LEU A 122 -20.57 37.83 1.40
N SER A 123 -19.28 37.79 1.75
CA SER A 123 -18.74 38.35 2.98
C SER A 123 -17.72 39.42 2.66
N LYS A 124 -17.52 40.34 3.60
CA LYS A 124 -16.35 41.24 3.58
C LYS A 124 -15.04 40.45 3.70
N ASP A 125 -15.06 39.30 4.37
CA ASP A 125 -13.94 38.37 4.45
C ASP A 125 -13.71 37.69 3.09
N LEU A 126 -12.52 37.86 2.52
CA LEU A 126 -12.14 37.32 1.22
C LEU A 126 -12.03 35.79 1.22
N GLY A 127 -12.06 35.15 2.38
CA GLY A 127 -12.17 33.71 2.53
C GLY A 127 -13.46 33.13 1.95
N ALA A 128 -14.57 33.87 2.00
CA ALA A 128 -15.82 33.43 1.38
C ALA A 128 -15.68 33.37 -0.15
N PHE A 129 -15.07 34.40 -0.75
CA PHE A 129 -14.76 34.44 -2.18
C PHE A 129 -13.72 33.37 -2.55
N GLY A 130 -12.67 33.23 -1.75
CA GLY A 130 -11.66 32.18 -1.91
C GLY A 130 -12.24 30.77 -1.83
N GLY A 131 -13.21 30.54 -0.93
CA GLY A 131 -13.95 29.30 -0.82
C GLY A 131 -14.77 28.99 -2.08
N LEU A 132 -15.45 29.98 -2.64
CA LEU A 132 -16.15 29.83 -3.93
C LEU A 132 -15.17 29.41 -5.04
N LEU A 133 -14.03 30.11 -5.17
CA LEU A 133 -13.01 29.76 -6.15
C LEU A 133 -12.45 28.36 -5.92
N PHE A 134 -12.22 27.98 -4.66
CA PHE A 134 -11.76 26.64 -4.31
C PHE A 134 -12.75 25.55 -4.76
N GLU A 135 -14.05 25.73 -4.51
CA GLU A 135 -15.08 24.77 -4.89
C GLU A 135 -15.20 24.64 -6.42
N ILE A 136 -15.12 25.76 -7.17
CA ILE A 136 -15.09 25.74 -8.64
C ILE A 136 -13.84 25.04 -9.16
N GLY A 137 -12.66 25.43 -8.69
CA GLY A 137 -11.40 24.89 -9.20
C GLY A 137 -11.07 23.48 -8.72
N SER A 138 -11.75 23.00 -7.68
CA SER A 138 -11.73 21.59 -7.26
C SER A 138 -12.77 20.75 -8.00
N GLY A 139 -13.60 21.35 -8.86
CA GLY A 139 -14.66 20.66 -9.60
C GLY A 139 -15.87 20.25 -8.77
N ARG A 140 -16.02 20.78 -7.55
CA ARG A 140 -17.16 20.50 -6.65
C ARG A 140 -18.37 21.37 -6.95
N LEU A 141 -18.11 22.61 -7.37
CA LEU A 141 -19.12 23.49 -7.93
C LEU A 141 -19.01 23.49 -9.45
N LEU A 142 -20.05 23.01 -10.11
CA LEU A 142 -20.13 22.98 -11.56
C LEU A 142 -20.48 24.37 -12.10
N THR A 143 -19.74 24.79 -13.10
CA THR A 143 -19.96 26.00 -13.88
C THR A 143 -19.87 25.64 -15.35
N GLU A 144 -20.40 26.49 -16.22
CA GLU A 144 -20.29 26.29 -17.68
C GLU A 144 -18.83 26.14 -18.13
N GLY A 145 -17.89 26.77 -17.42
CA GLY A 145 -16.45 26.71 -17.72
C GLY A 145 -15.71 25.44 -17.25
N ASN A 146 -16.30 24.58 -16.40
CA ASN A 146 -15.60 23.39 -15.88
C ASN A 146 -16.35 22.06 -16.06
N ILE A 147 -17.61 22.06 -16.50
CA ILE A 147 -18.45 20.85 -16.50
C ILE A 147 -17.85 19.70 -17.31
N ASP A 148 -17.35 19.97 -18.52
CA ASP A 148 -16.76 18.95 -19.39
C ASP A 148 -15.47 18.37 -18.79
N ALA A 149 -14.66 19.23 -18.18
CA ALA A 149 -13.41 18.81 -17.54
C ALA A 149 -13.67 17.92 -16.32
N VAL A 150 -14.67 18.26 -15.50
CA VAL A 150 -15.07 17.45 -14.33
C VAL A 150 -15.62 16.09 -14.78
N LEU A 151 -16.49 16.06 -15.79
CA LEU A 151 -17.03 14.82 -16.34
C LEU A 151 -15.94 13.91 -16.92
N ALA A 152 -14.98 14.47 -17.65
CA ALA A 152 -13.86 13.72 -18.20
C ALA A 152 -12.96 13.14 -17.08
N ALA A 153 -12.69 13.92 -16.03
CA ALA A 153 -11.89 13.46 -14.90
C ALA A 153 -12.56 12.31 -14.12
N GLU A 154 -13.87 12.39 -13.87
CA GLU A 154 -14.61 11.32 -13.19
C GLU A 154 -14.70 10.05 -14.04
N LYS A 155 -14.89 10.17 -15.36
CA LYS A 155 -14.80 9.01 -16.28
C LYS A 155 -13.43 8.34 -16.22
N ALA A 156 -12.35 9.11 -16.34
CA ALA A 156 -11.00 8.59 -16.28
C ALA A 156 -10.68 7.91 -14.93
N LYS A 157 -11.19 8.47 -13.83
CA LYS A 157 -11.05 7.88 -12.49
C LYS A 157 -11.80 6.55 -12.39
N ALA A 158 -13.02 6.47 -12.91
CA ALA A 158 -13.82 5.25 -12.94
C ALA A 158 -13.14 4.16 -13.80
N GLU A 159 -12.63 4.52 -14.98
CA GLU A 159 -11.89 3.61 -15.86
C GLU A 159 -10.62 3.08 -15.20
N LYS A 160 -9.85 3.96 -14.54
CA LYS A 160 -8.65 3.56 -13.79
C LYS A 160 -8.99 2.58 -12.67
N ALA A 161 -10.06 2.83 -11.92
CA ALA A 161 -10.51 1.93 -10.86
C ALA A 161 -11.00 0.58 -11.41
N ALA A 162 -11.70 0.58 -12.55
CA ALA A 162 -12.11 -0.65 -13.23
C ALA A 162 -10.89 -1.48 -13.71
N ARG A 163 -9.89 -0.81 -14.30
CA ARG A 163 -8.66 -1.45 -14.77
C ARG A 163 -7.83 -2.03 -13.63
N ALA A 164 -7.74 -1.32 -12.50
CA ALA A 164 -7.07 -1.82 -11.29
C ALA A 164 -7.75 -3.09 -10.78
N ARG A 165 -9.08 -3.07 -10.58
CA ARG A 165 -9.84 -4.25 -10.15
C ARG A 165 -9.66 -5.44 -11.08
N HIS A 166 -9.68 -5.22 -12.39
CA HIS A 166 -9.46 -6.31 -13.36
C HIS A 166 -8.04 -6.89 -13.24
N SER A 167 -7.03 -6.04 -13.06
CA SER A 167 -5.65 -6.48 -12.83
C SER A 167 -5.51 -7.29 -11.53
N ASP A 168 -6.19 -6.89 -10.46
CA ASP A 168 -6.13 -7.58 -9.17
C ASP A 168 -6.76 -8.99 -9.28
N VAL A 169 -7.91 -9.12 -9.95
CA VAL A 169 -8.54 -10.42 -10.21
C VAL A 169 -7.64 -11.35 -11.02
N LEU A 170 -6.97 -10.83 -12.07
CA LEU A 170 -6.04 -11.62 -12.87
C LEU A 170 -4.81 -12.05 -12.07
N ALA A 171 -4.32 -11.22 -11.16
CA ALA A 171 -3.21 -11.56 -10.28
C ALA A 171 -3.60 -12.68 -9.30
N GLU A 172 -4.77 -12.57 -8.67
CA GLU A 172 -5.30 -13.57 -7.74
C GLU A 172 -5.49 -14.94 -8.43
N GLN A 173 -6.03 -14.96 -9.65
CA GLN A 173 -6.18 -16.20 -10.44
C GLN A 173 -4.83 -16.84 -10.76
N ARG A 174 -3.81 -16.06 -11.11
CA ARG A 174 -2.45 -16.58 -11.34
C ARG A 174 -1.86 -17.18 -10.07
N GLU A 175 -1.99 -16.48 -8.96
CA GLU A 175 -1.52 -16.95 -7.66
C GLU A 175 -2.25 -18.23 -7.22
N GLU A 176 -3.55 -18.36 -7.50
CA GLU A 176 -4.29 -19.60 -7.26
C GLU A 176 -3.83 -20.75 -8.15
N SER A 177 -3.56 -20.47 -9.42
CA SER A 177 -3.03 -21.46 -10.36
C SER A 177 -1.63 -21.93 -9.95
N GLU A 178 -0.73 -21.02 -9.57
CA GLU A 178 0.63 -21.36 -9.10
C GLU A 178 0.59 -22.20 -7.81
N HIS A 179 -0.25 -21.83 -6.84
CA HIS A 179 -0.44 -22.61 -5.62
C HIS A 179 -0.89 -24.05 -5.93
N THR A 180 -1.89 -24.17 -6.81
CA THR A 180 -2.43 -25.46 -7.24
C THR A 180 -1.37 -26.26 -8.00
N GLN A 181 -0.56 -25.63 -8.86
CA GLN A 181 0.55 -26.28 -9.53
C GLN A 181 1.57 -26.85 -8.54
N ILE A 182 1.99 -26.05 -7.56
CA ILE A 182 3.00 -26.46 -6.58
C ILE A 182 2.49 -27.61 -5.70
N GLN A 183 1.25 -27.55 -5.22
CA GLN A 183 0.61 -28.67 -4.53
C GLN A 183 0.61 -29.94 -5.40
N TYR A 184 0.26 -29.84 -6.68
CA TYR A 184 0.31 -30.97 -7.61
C TYR A 184 1.71 -31.59 -7.72
N LEU A 185 2.76 -30.78 -7.83
CA LEU A 185 4.13 -31.28 -7.89
C LEU A 185 4.52 -32.01 -6.61
N LEU A 186 4.17 -31.47 -5.43
CA LEU A 186 4.39 -32.14 -4.15
C LEU A 186 3.64 -33.46 -4.05
N ILE A 187 2.41 -33.55 -4.58
CA ILE A 187 1.66 -34.81 -4.66
C ILE A 187 2.37 -35.80 -5.58
N LYS A 188 2.79 -35.36 -6.77
CA LYS A 188 3.49 -36.19 -7.76
C LYS A 188 4.77 -36.78 -7.16
N ILE A 189 5.59 -35.94 -6.50
CA ILE A 189 6.84 -36.37 -5.85
C ILE A 189 6.54 -37.33 -4.70
N GLY A 190 5.63 -36.98 -3.78
CA GLY A 190 5.32 -37.84 -2.62
C GLY A 190 4.87 -39.23 -3.04
N ARG A 191 4.02 -39.34 -4.07
CA ARG A 191 3.59 -40.63 -4.62
C ARG A 191 4.72 -41.40 -5.30
N ALA A 192 5.60 -40.73 -6.03
CA ALA A 192 6.74 -41.37 -6.68
C ALA A 192 7.73 -41.97 -5.66
N LEU A 193 7.85 -41.35 -4.48
CA LEU A 193 8.63 -41.83 -3.34
C LEU A 193 7.89 -42.87 -2.48
N ASN A 194 6.75 -43.40 -2.95
CA ASN A 194 5.89 -44.36 -2.25
C ASN A 194 5.31 -43.86 -0.92
N TYR A 195 5.03 -42.55 -0.77
CA TYR A 195 4.24 -42.04 0.34
C TYR A 195 2.75 -42.00 0.00
N GLU A 196 1.92 -42.14 1.03
CA GLU A 196 0.53 -41.70 0.98
C GLU A 196 0.51 -40.18 1.13
N VAL A 197 -0.18 -39.48 0.23
CA VAL A 197 -0.21 -38.01 0.24
C VAL A 197 -1.59 -37.54 0.70
N TYR A 198 -1.62 -36.65 1.70
CA TYR A 198 -2.78 -35.87 2.10
C TYR A 198 -2.63 -34.44 1.58
N VAL A 199 -3.75 -33.81 1.23
CA VAL A 199 -3.83 -32.38 0.88
C VAL A 199 -4.87 -31.70 1.75
N ALA A 200 -4.67 -30.42 2.03
CA ALA A 200 -5.58 -29.63 2.85
C ALA A 200 -7.04 -29.83 2.42
N ARG A 201 -7.93 -29.91 3.41
CA ARG A 201 -9.35 -30.25 3.18
C ARG A 201 -10.03 -29.29 2.20
N ASN A 202 -9.69 -28.01 2.26
CA ASN A 202 -10.19 -26.96 1.37
C ASN A 202 -9.70 -27.11 -0.07
N ASP A 203 -8.59 -27.80 -0.31
CA ASP A 203 -7.96 -27.90 -1.63
C ASP A 203 -8.15 -29.27 -2.29
N ARG A 204 -8.76 -30.23 -1.59
CA ARG A 204 -9.06 -31.57 -2.12
C ARG A 204 -9.87 -31.57 -3.42
N HIS A 205 -10.72 -30.56 -3.62
CA HIS A 205 -11.57 -30.42 -4.80
C HIS A 205 -10.82 -29.91 -6.05
N ARG A 206 -9.57 -29.44 -5.89
CA ARG A 206 -8.77 -28.88 -6.98
C ARG A 206 -8.27 -29.97 -7.94
N SER A 207 -7.88 -29.52 -9.14
CA SER A 207 -7.23 -30.35 -10.15
C SER A 207 -6.14 -29.56 -10.86
N TYR A 208 -5.10 -30.26 -11.29
CA TYR A 208 -4.04 -29.69 -12.12
C TYR A 208 -3.71 -30.64 -13.27
N ASP A 209 -3.56 -30.11 -14.47
CA ASP A 209 -3.24 -30.88 -15.69
C ASP A 209 -4.13 -32.13 -15.91
N GLY A 210 -5.45 -31.96 -15.71
CA GLY A 210 -6.43 -33.06 -15.85
C GLY A 210 -6.45 -34.07 -14.69
N HIS A 211 -5.60 -33.91 -13.68
CA HIS A 211 -5.55 -34.78 -12.51
C HIS A 211 -6.21 -34.15 -11.28
N ALA A 212 -7.31 -34.75 -10.82
CA ALA A 212 -7.99 -34.33 -9.60
C ALA A 212 -7.22 -34.78 -8.35
N PHE A 213 -7.01 -33.87 -7.39
CA PHE A 213 -6.25 -34.18 -6.17
C PHE A 213 -6.88 -35.30 -5.37
N ALA A 214 -8.20 -35.35 -5.30
CA ALA A 214 -8.95 -36.41 -4.63
C ALA A 214 -8.63 -37.83 -5.14
N MET A 215 -8.18 -37.97 -6.39
CA MET A 215 -7.79 -39.27 -6.98
C MET A 215 -6.33 -39.64 -6.72
N LEU A 216 -5.51 -38.67 -6.33
CA LEU A 216 -4.08 -38.83 -6.09
C LEU A 216 -3.75 -38.91 -4.59
N THR A 217 -4.70 -38.58 -3.71
CA THR A 217 -4.45 -38.32 -2.28
C THR A 217 -5.44 -39.06 -1.38
N VAL A 218 -5.00 -39.41 -0.18
CA VAL A 218 -5.84 -40.08 0.84
C VAL A 218 -6.97 -39.16 1.31
N PRO A 219 -8.17 -39.70 1.63
CA PRO A 219 -9.36 -38.90 1.94
C PRO A 219 -9.30 -38.12 3.25
N GLY A 220 -8.41 -38.51 4.16
CA GLY A 220 -8.23 -37.88 5.45
C GLY A 220 -6.89 -38.24 6.04
N LEU A 221 -6.52 -37.52 7.11
CA LEU A 221 -5.38 -37.88 7.95
C LEU A 221 -5.64 -39.23 8.63
N PRO A 222 -4.58 -39.98 8.98
CA PRO A 222 -4.74 -41.22 9.73
C PRO A 222 -5.45 -40.95 11.06
N PRO A 223 -6.15 -41.95 11.64
CA PRO A 223 -6.74 -41.80 12.96
C PRO A 223 -5.62 -41.62 13.99
N VAL A 224 -5.38 -40.37 14.38
CA VAL A 224 -4.46 -40.00 15.46
C VAL A 224 -5.30 -39.46 16.62
N ASP A 225 -4.93 -39.82 17.85
CA ASP A 225 -5.59 -39.34 19.07
C ASP A 225 -5.12 -37.91 19.41
N TRP A 226 -5.38 -36.98 18.48
CA TRP A 226 -5.10 -35.56 18.65
C TRP A 226 -6.33 -34.81 19.14
N PRO A 227 -6.14 -33.74 19.95
CA PRO A 227 -7.21 -32.82 20.28
C PRO A 227 -7.92 -32.29 19.01
N PRO A 228 -9.26 -32.07 19.03
CA PRO A 228 -10.01 -31.65 17.85
C PRO A 228 -9.52 -30.35 17.20
N ASP A 229 -9.02 -29.42 17.99
CA ASP A 229 -8.41 -28.15 17.55
C ASP A 229 -7.09 -28.38 16.79
N VAL A 230 -6.24 -29.30 17.26
CA VAL A 230 -5.03 -29.71 16.54
C VAL A 230 -5.37 -30.34 15.20
N VAL A 231 -6.35 -31.26 15.17
CA VAL A 231 -6.80 -31.88 13.92
C VAL A 231 -7.30 -30.81 12.93
N ALA A 232 -8.04 -29.82 13.41
CA ALA A 232 -8.55 -28.73 12.58
C ALA A 232 -7.40 -27.90 11.96
N THR A 233 -6.37 -27.56 12.74
CA THR A 233 -5.20 -26.81 12.26
C THR A 233 -4.36 -27.63 11.27
N VAL A 234 -4.06 -28.89 11.59
CA VAL A 234 -3.24 -29.77 10.74
C VAL A 234 -3.96 -30.08 9.42
N SER A 235 -5.29 -30.17 9.43
CA SER A 235 -6.09 -30.39 8.22
C SER A 235 -6.05 -29.21 7.22
N LEU A 236 -5.47 -28.07 7.62
CA LEU A 236 -5.25 -26.90 6.79
C LEU A 236 -3.82 -26.81 6.24
N ILE A 237 -2.92 -27.72 6.61
CA ILE A 237 -1.58 -27.80 6.02
C ILE A 237 -1.72 -28.27 4.58
N ASP A 238 -1.08 -27.56 3.65
CA ASP A 238 -1.32 -27.70 2.21
C ASP A 238 -1.09 -29.12 1.70
N VAL A 239 0.06 -29.72 2.06
CA VAL A 239 0.40 -31.10 1.68
C VAL A 239 1.10 -31.81 2.83
N ILE A 240 0.73 -33.06 3.10
CA ILE A 240 1.37 -33.93 4.09
C ILE A 240 1.70 -35.27 3.44
N TRP A 241 2.91 -35.77 3.68
CA TRP A 241 3.35 -37.10 3.26
C TRP A 241 3.35 -38.05 4.45
N LEU A 242 2.71 -39.21 4.27
CA LEU A 242 2.48 -40.25 5.27
C LEU A 242 3.18 -41.53 4.82
N LYS A 243 3.82 -42.24 5.76
CA LYS A 243 4.34 -43.57 5.46
C LYS A 243 3.17 -44.56 5.25
N PRO A 244 3.19 -45.36 4.17
CA PRO A 244 2.07 -46.27 3.87
C PRO A 244 1.75 -47.23 5.02
N GLY A 245 0.47 -47.38 5.32
CA GLY A 245 -0.01 -48.30 6.35
C GLY A 245 0.38 -47.94 7.79
N THR A 246 0.90 -46.72 8.04
CA THR A 246 1.19 -46.22 9.39
C THR A 246 0.54 -44.85 9.62
N SER A 247 0.54 -44.38 10.87
CA SER A 247 0.13 -43.01 11.20
C SER A 247 1.31 -42.03 11.23
N GLU A 248 2.48 -42.42 10.68
CA GLU A 248 3.70 -41.63 10.76
C GLU A 248 3.76 -40.59 9.62
N ILE A 249 3.94 -39.32 9.99
CA ILE A 249 4.16 -38.22 9.05
C ILE A 249 5.63 -38.14 8.71
N ALA A 250 5.93 -38.27 7.42
CA ALA A 250 7.28 -38.15 6.88
C ALA A 250 7.65 -36.68 6.64
N SER A 251 6.75 -35.91 6.03
CA SER A 251 6.97 -34.50 5.72
C SER A 251 5.67 -33.70 5.65
N ALA A 252 5.74 -32.41 5.94
CA ALA A 252 4.63 -31.47 5.83
C ALA A 252 5.09 -30.21 5.09
N PHE A 253 4.22 -29.69 4.22
CA PHE A 253 4.53 -28.61 3.30
C PHE A 253 3.47 -27.54 3.37
N GLU A 254 3.92 -26.30 3.46
CA GLU A 254 3.08 -25.13 3.37
C GLU A 254 3.48 -24.29 2.15
N VAL A 255 2.52 -24.03 1.26
CA VAL A 255 2.73 -23.36 -0.02
C VAL A 255 2.36 -21.89 0.12
N GLU A 256 3.33 -21.06 0.45
CA GLU A 256 3.14 -19.63 0.70
C GLU A 256 3.42 -18.80 -0.56
N LYS A 257 2.42 -18.04 -1.01
CA LYS A 257 2.49 -17.23 -2.24
C LYS A 257 2.54 -15.73 -1.94
N SER A 258 1.39 -15.15 -1.61
CA SER A 258 1.20 -13.75 -1.19
C SER A 258 0.63 -13.66 0.23
N THR A 259 0.22 -14.79 0.80
CA THR A 259 -0.29 -14.96 2.16
C THR A 259 0.81 -14.85 3.23
N SER A 260 0.38 -14.85 4.49
CA SER A 260 1.23 -14.66 5.66
C SER A 260 2.09 -15.91 5.93
N ILE A 261 3.39 -15.83 5.59
CA ILE A 261 4.42 -16.83 5.96
C ILE A 261 4.33 -17.20 7.45
N TYR A 262 4.00 -16.24 8.32
CA TYR A 262 3.91 -16.46 9.75
C TYR A 262 2.80 -17.47 10.12
N SER A 263 1.66 -17.42 9.43
CA SER A 263 0.55 -18.33 9.68
C SER A 263 0.89 -19.74 9.22
N GLY A 264 1.57 -19.88 8.08
CA GLY A 264 2.10 -21.15 7.60
C GLY A 264 3.09 -21.79 8.58
N ILE A 265 4.06 -21.00 9.08
CA ILE A 265 5.00 -21.47 10.11
C ILE A 265 4.26 -21.99 11.34
N LEU A 266 3.26 -21.26 11.83
CA LEU A 266 2.54 -21.64 13.05
C LEU A 266 1.77 -22.96 12.87
N ARG A 267 1.15 -23.20 11.70
CA ARG A 267 0.48 -24.49 11.40
C ARG A 267 1.46 -25.67 11.45
N LEU A 268 2.65 -25.50 10.87
CA LEU A 268 3.70 -26.51 10.89
C LEU A 268 4.24 -26.73 12.31
N GLU A 269 4.35 -25.66 13.11
CA GLU A 269 4.78 -25.70 14.51
C GLU A 269 3.77 -26.43 15.40
N ASP A 270 2.47 -26.19 15.22
CA ASP A 270 1.38 -26.89 15.92
C ASP A 270 1.41 -28.39 15.62
N LEU A 271 1.65 -28.78 14.37
CA LEU A 271 1.85 -30.18 13.99
C LEU A 271 3.08 -30.78 14.68
N ALA A 272 4.22 -30.09 14.64
CA ALA A 272 5.47 -30.57 15.22
C ALA A 272 5.34 -30.84 16.73
N ARG A 273 4.63 -29.98 17.46
CA ARG A 273 4.41 -30.15 18.92
C ARG A 273 3.42 -31.25 19.26
N SER A 274 2.50 -31.54 18.35
CA SER A 274 1.46 -32.55 18.56
C SER A 274 1.97 -33.99 18.37
N ILE A 275 3.21 -34.16 17.91
CA ILE A 275 3.84 -35.47 17.68
C ILE A 275 5.16 -35.53 18.45
N PRO A 276 5.16 -36.02 19.70
CA PRO A 276 6.38 -36.17 20.48
C PRO A 276 7.40 -37.09 19.79
N GLY A 277 8.65 -36.64 19.64
CA GLY A 277 9.73 -37.44 19.02
C GLY A 277 9.64 -37.60 17.50
N CYS A 278 8.85 -36.76 16.83
CA CYS A 278 8.64 -36.82 15.38
C CYS A 278 9.91 -36.51 14.59
N ALA A 279 10.30 -37.40 13.68
CA ALA A 279 11.38 -37.17 12.72
C ALA A 279 10.91 -36.41 11.44
N CYS A 280 9.73 -35.78 11.49
CA CYS A 280 9.14 -35.09 10.34
C CYS A 280 10.02 -33.91 9.86
N HIS A 281 10.07 -33.75 8.53
CA HIS A 281 10.66 -32.59 7.87
C HIS A 281 9.57 -31.63 7.41
N PHE A 282 9.74 -30.36 7.75
CA PHE A 282 8.77 -29.30 7.45
C PHE A 282 9.34 -28.39 6.38
N TYR A 283 8.52 -27.99 5.43
CA TYR A 283 8.95 -27.16 4.31
C TYR A 283 7.99 -26.01 4.07
N LEU A 284 8.54 -24.80 4.01
CA LEU A 284 7.86 -23.66 3.40
C LEU A 284 8.25 -23.60 1.93
N VAL A 285 7.26 -23.77 1.07
CA VAL A 285 7.41 -23.74 -0.38
C VAL A 285 6.88 -22.40 -0.87
N SER A 286 7.71 -21.56 -1.46
CA SER A 286 7.31 -20.19 -1.81
C SER A 286 8.13 -19.63 -2.99
N PRO A 287 7.68 -18.58 -3.70
CA PRO A 287 8.47 -17.96 -4.76
C PRO A 287 9.87 -17.52 -4.27
N ALA A 288 10.89 -17.68 -5.11
CA ALA A 288 12.28 -17.37 -4.76
C ALA A 288 12.46 -15.92 -4.25
N ARG A 289 11.70 -14.97 -4.79
CA ARG A 289 11.69 -13.57 -4.35
C ARG A 289 11.37 -13.36 -2.86
N ARG A 290 10.66 -14.32 -2.22
CA ARG A 290 10.28 -14.26 -0.80
C ARG A 290 11.26 -14.98 0.13
N GLU A 291 12.30 -15.63 -0.40
CA GLU A 291 13.27 -16.36 0.41
C GLU A 291 13.84 -15.52 1.56
N LYS A 292 14.27 -14.28 1.28
CA LYS A 292 14.82 -13.38 2.32
C LYS A 292 13.80 -13.11 3.44
N GLU A 293 12.52 -12.97 3.09
CA GLU A 293 11.42 -12.78 4.03
C GLU A 293 11.24 -14.03 4.89
N VAL A 294 11.17 -15.22 4.26
CA VAL A 294 11.06 -16.51 4.95
C VAL A 294 12.23 -16.72 5.91
N MET A 295 13.46 -16.57 5.44
CA MET A 295 14.67 -16.74 6.27
C MET A 295 14.69 -15.76 7.44
N ALA A 296 14.27 -14.50 7.24
CA ALA A 296 14.16 -13.53 8.32
C ALA A 296 13.10 -13.92 9.37
N GLN A 297 11.99 -14.53 8.96
CA GLN A 297 11.00 -15.08 9.91
C GLN A 297 11.61 -16.24 10.71
N LEU A 298 12.23 -17.21 10.03
CA LEU A 298 12.87 -18.37 10.69
C LEU A 298 13.97 -17.96 11.67
N ALA A 299 14.66 -16.85 11.42
CA ALA A 299 15.71 -16.33 12.30
C ALA A 299 15.18 -15.64 13.58
N ARG A 300 13.87 -15.42 13.73
CA ARG A 300 13.33 -14.70 14.90
C ARG A 300 13.55 -15.50 16.19
N PRO A 301 13.89 -14.85 17.32
CA PRO A 301 14.11 -15.53 18.60
C PRO A 301 12.95 -16.42 19.05
N ALA A 302 11.70 -15.97 18.87
CA ALA A 302 10.50 -16.73 19.20
C ALA A 302 10.41 -18.07 18.47
N PHE A 303 11.03 -18.17 17.29
CA PHE A 303 11.13 -19.41 16.53
C PHE A 303 12.45 -20.11 16.80
N ARG A 304 13.57 -19.42 17.01
CA ARG A 304 14.86 -20.07 17.33
C ARG A 304 14.82 -20.97 18.57
N SER A 305 14.19 -20.52 19.65
CA SER A 305 14.09 -21.32 20.90
C SER A 305 13.02 -22.41 20.85
N ASN A 306 12.10 -22.35 19.88
CA ASN A 306 10.92 -23.21 19.76
C ASN A 306 10.97 -24.19 18.56
N ILE A 307 11.72 -23.83 17.52
CA ILE A 307 11.94 -24.53 16.24
C ILE A 307 13.36 -25.15 16.21
N GLY A 308 14.21 -24.95 17.24
CA GLY A 308 15.54 -25.57 17.29
C GLY A 308 15.54 -27.10 17.11
N ASP A 309 14.44 -27.76 17.50
CA ASP A 309 14.21 -29.20 17.33
C ASP A 309 13.36 -29.55 16.07
N ILE A 310 12.86 -28.54 15.35
CA ILE A 310 11.97 -28.69 14.19
C ILE A 310 12.78 -28.52 12.91
N ASN A 311 12.81 -29.55 12.07
CA ASN A 311 13.49 -29.54 10.78
C ASN A 311 12.72 -28.72 9.72
N LEU A 312 12.61 -27.40 9.91
CA LEU A 312 11.93 -26.49 8.98
C LEU A 312 12.90 -25.88 7.96
N ALA A 313 12.59 -26.03 6.67
CA ALA A 313 13.40 -25.53 5.56
C ALA A 313 12.57 -24.79 4.51
N PHE A 314 13.23 -24.03 3.65
CA PHE A 314 12.61 -23.34 2.52
C PHE A 314 12.89 -24.08 1.21
N ILE A 315 11.89 -24.22 0.35
CA ILE A 315 12.04 -24.68 -1.04
C ILE A 315 11.45 -23.61 -1.95
N SER A 316 12.15 -23.24 -3.02
CA SER A 316 11.60 -22.28 -3.98
C SER A 316 10.66 -22.97 -4.97
N PHE A 317 9.67 -22.22 -5.47
CA PHE A 317 8.80 -22.70 -6.57
C PHE A 317 9.62 -23.13 -7.80
N ASP A 318 10.63 -22.33 -8.16
CA ASP A 318 11.47 -22.58 -9.33
C ASP A 318 12.26 -23.89 -9.16
N ASP A 319 12.88 -24.11 -8.00
CA ASP A 319 13.63 -25.33 -7.72
C ASP A 319 12.72 -26.57 -7.74
N LEU A 320 11.52 -26.48 -7.16
CA LEU A 320 10.57 -27.59 -7.18
C LEU A 320 10.06 -27.89 -8.60
N CYS A 321 9.72 -26.87 -9.38
CA CYS A 321 9.27 -27.01 -10.76
C CYS A 321 10.34 -27.64 -11.65
N ASN A 322 11.58 -27.16 -11.56
CA ASN A 322 12.67 -27.62 -12.41
C ASN A 322 13.14 -29.04 -12.06
N GLU A 323 13.16 -29.39 -10.78
CA GLU A 323 13.72 -30.65 -10.30
C GLU A 323 12.67 -31.75 -10.10
N CYS A 324 11.36 -31.47 -10.26
CA CYS A 324 10.28 -32.42 -9.97
C CYS A 324 10.49 -33.80 -10.59
N ASP A 325 10.82 -33.88 -11.88
CA ASP A 325 11.00 -35.16 -12.56
C ASP A 325 12.26 -35.91 -12.08
N ALA A 326 13.32 -35.18 -11.76
CA ALA A 326 14.53 -35.77 -11.17
C ALA A 326 14.27 -36.30 -9.76
N LEU A 327 13.54 -35.56 -8.93
CA LEU A 327 13.12 -35.98 -7.59
C LEU A 327 12.26 -37.26 -7.66
N CYS A 328 11.30 -37.32 -8.59
CA CYS A 328 10.45 -38.50 -8.79
C CYS A 328 11.25 -39.73 -9.27
N LYS A 329 12.29 -39.52 -10.09
CA LYS A 329 13.03 -40.62 -10.72
C LYS A 329 14.17 -41.17 -9.86
N TYR A 330 14.83 -40.31 -9.09
CA TYR A 330 16.07 -40.64 -8.38
C TYR A 330 15.95 -40.53 -6.86
N GLY A 331 14.82 -40.08 -6.33
CA GLY A 331 14.59 -40.07 -4.88
C GLY A 331 14.21 -41.46 -4.37
N GLU A 332 14.75 -41.81 -3.20
CA GLU A 332 14.39 -43.03 -2.47
C GLU A 332 13.39 -42.73 -1.34
N ASP A 333 13.58 -41.60 -0.66
CA ASP A 333 12.74 -41.11 0.44
C ASP A 333 12.72 -39.57 0.48
N ASN A 334 12.07 -38.99 1.49
CA ASN A 334 11.95 -37.54 1.67
C ASN A 334 13.29 -36.79 1.79
N SER A 335 14.40 -37.47 2.07
CA SER A 335 15.72 -36.84 2.23
C SER A 335 16.23 -36.24 0.92
N ILE A 336 15.70 -36.69 -0.24
CA ILE A 336 16.04 -36.13 -1.55
C ILE A 336 15.73 -34.63 -1.65
N LEU A 337 14.70 -34.16 -0.93
CA LEU A 337 14.31 -32.75 -0.90
C LEU A 337 15.39 -31.85 -0.29
N ARG A 338 16.29 -32.40 0.54
CA ARG A 338 17.42 -31.66 1.12
C ARG A 338 18.36 -31.09 0.05
N LYS A 339 18.37 -31.67 -1.15
CA LYS A 339 19.18 -31.19 -2.29
C LYS A 339 18.70 -29.85 -2.85
N ILE A 340 17.40 -29.53 -2.68
CA ILE A 340 16.79 -28.29 -3.16
C ILE A 340 16.30 -27.38 -2.03
N ALA A 341 16.37 -27.86 -0.79
CA ALA A 341 15.98 -27.11 0.39
C ALA A 341 17.09 -26.21 0.91
N ARG A 342 16.71 -25.03 1.40
CA ARG A 342 17.59 -24.04 2.01
C ARG A 342 17.26 -23.96 3.49
N TYR A 343 18.29 -24.02 4.32
CA TYR A 343 18.17 -24.03 5.77
C TYR A 343 18.67 -22.72 6.34
N HIS A 344 18.05 -22.27 7.44
CA HIS A 344 18.63 -21.19 8.21
C HIS A 344 19.91 -21.69 8.89
N SER A 345 21.08 -21.23 8.43
CA SER A 345 22.35 -21.53 9.09
C SER A 345 22.43 -20.75 10.41
N ILE A 346 22.48 -21.48 11.52
CA ILE A 346 22.88 -20.94 12.81
C ILE A 346 24.41 -20.84 12.76
N ILE A 347 24.93 -19.69 12.30
CA ILE A 347 26.33 -19.31 12.55
C ILE A 347 26.38 -18.57 13.89
#